data_AF-A0A554V964-F1
#
_entry.id   AF-A0A554V964-F1
#
_cell.length_a   1.000
_cell.length_b   1.000
_cell.length_c   1.000
_cell.angle_alpha   90.00
_cell.angle_beta   90.00
_cell.angle_gamma   90.00
#
_symmetry.space_group_name_H-M   'P 1'
#
loop_
_entity.id
_entity.type
_entity.pdbx_description
1 polymer ?
#
loop_
_entity_poly.entity_id
_entity_poly.type
_entity_poly.pdbx_seq_one_letter_code
_entity_poly.pdbx_strand_id
1 'polypeptide(L)'
;MSEQRSKADHDRWQGFSTKAVHAGFDPDPQTGVVNVPIYASSTFAQDGVGGLRGGFEYARTGNPTRSALEASLAAIESGTYGRAFSSGMAATDCMLRAALRPGDHLVIPNDAYGGTFRLIDKVFTQWGIEYSVAPIADPAAVREAMRPSTKLIWVETPTNPLLNVGDIAAIAELAHAGGAKLVVDNTFASPYLQQPLTLGADVVLHSTTKYLGGHSDVVGGALVTNDEELDVAFAFLQNGAGAVPGPFDAYLTMRGIKTLALRMERHSDNAEAVAEFLSGHSAVSHVIYPGLAEHPGHAVAAKQMRRFGGMVSVRLAGGIEAARDLCSRTEVFTLAESLGGVESLIEHPAAMTHASTEGSELEVPADLVRLSVGIEDAADLVGDLEQALA
;
A
#
# COMPACT_ATOMS: atom_id res chain seq x y z
N MET A 1 15.56 -8.06 18.32
CA MET A 1 15.11 -9.47 18.19
C MET A 1 14.39 -9.75 16.87
N SER A 2 13.53 -8.85 16.37
CA SER A 2 12.93 -8.99 15.03
C SER A 2 13.98 -9.02 13.91
N GLU A 3 15.03 -8.20 14.02
CA GLU A 3 16.13 -8.08 13.05
C GLU A 3 16.87 -9.41 12.80
N GLN A 4 17.16 -10.18 13.88
CA GLN A 4 17.81 -11.48 13.76
C GLN A 4 16.89 -12.54 13.15
N ARG A 5 15.56 -12.40 13.27
CA ARG A 5 14.58 -13.36 12.76
C ARG A 5 14.22 -13.12 11.30
N SER A 6 14.06 -11.86 10.87
CA SER A 6 13.83 -11.52 9.46
C SER A 6 14.90 -12.13 8.56
N LYS A 7 16.17 -11.99 8.95
CA LYS A 7 17.31 -12.59 8.24
C LYS A 7 17.26 -14.14 8.23
N ALA A 8 16.90 -14.76 9.35
CA ALA A 8 16.80 -16.21 9.44
C ALA A 8 15.62 -16.80 8.64
N ASP A 9 14.47 -16.12 8.61
CA ASP A 9 13.28 -16.53 7.85
C ASP A 9 13.49 -16.36 6.33
N HIS A 10 14.25 -15.34 5.93
CA HIS A 10 14.68 -15.13 4.55
C HIS A 10 15.54 -16.28 4.02
N ASP A 11 16.51 -16.74 4.82
CA ASP A 11 17.44 -17.79 4.42
C ASP A 11 16.80 -19.20 4.47
N ARG A 12 15.73 -19.37 5.26
CA ARG A 12 15.11 -20.68 5.51
C ARG A 12 13.99 -21.04 4.54
N TRP A 13 13.23 -20.08 4.02
CA TRP A 13 12.04 -20.33 3.20
C TRP A 13 11.99 -19.48 1.94
N GLN A 14 11.82 -20.10 0.77
CA GLN A 14 11.81 -19.40 -0.52
C GLN A 14 10.40 -18.92 -0.95
N GLY A 15 9.33 -19.63 -0.56
CA GLY A 15 7.98 -19.36 -1.06
C GLY A 15 7.23 -18.27 -0.28
N PHE A 16 6.60 -17.33 -0.99
CA PHE A 16 5.80 -16.24 -0.40
C PHE A 16 4.74 -16.75 0.58
N SER A 17 3.88 -17.68 0.16
CA SER A 17 2.77 -18.17 0.99
C SER A 17 3.27 -18.86 2.27
N THR A 18 4.47 -19.46 2.22
CA THR A 18 5.09 -20.04 3.43
C THR A 18 5.53 -18.92 4.39
N LYS A 19 6.19 -17.88 3.88
CA LYS A 19 6.57 -16.69 4.66
C LYS A 19 5.34 -16.00 5.26
N ALA A 20 4.28 -15.80 4.49
CA ALA A 20 3.05 -15.15 4.95
C ALA A 20 2.36 -15.92 6.11
N VAL A 21 2.51 -17.25 6.17
CA VAL A 21 1.92 -18.08 7.24
C VAL A 21 2.81 -18.17 8.48
N HIS A 22 4.14 -18.22 8.30
CA HIS A 22 5.08 -18.62 9.35
C HIS A 22 6.05 -17.53 9.81
N ALA A 23 6.37 -16.53 8.98
CA ALA A 23 7.41 -15.56 9.31
C ALA A 23 7.02 -14.68 10.51
N GLY A 24 8.02 -14.29 11.29
CA GLY A 24 7.89 -13.34 12.40
C GLY A 24 7.47 -13.94 13.74
N PHE A 25 6.83 -15.11 13.79
CA PHE A 25 6.47 -15.77 15.04
C PHE A 25 6.65 -17.31 14.99
N ASP A 26 7.66 -17.79 15.70
CA ASP A 26 7.78 -19.21 16.05
C ASP A 26 6.84 -19.55 17.23
N PRO A 27 6.38 -20.82 17.34
CA PRO A 27 5.64 -21.28 18.50
C PRO A 27 6.33 -20.90 19.81
N ASP A 28 5.55 -20.33 20.74
CA ASP A 28 6.08 -19.79 21.98
C ASP A 28 6.81 -20.88 22.80
N PRO A 29 8.08 -20.68 23.21
CA PRO A 29 8.85 -21.73 23.88
C PRO A 29 8.32 -22.07 25.28
N GLN A 30 7.53 -21.19 25.91
CA GLN A 30 7.00 -21.42 27.25
C GLN A 30 5.67 -22.18 27.22
N THR A 31 4.79 -21.88 26.26
CA THR A 31 3.40 -22.36 26.23
C THR A 31 3.07 -23.21 25.00
N GLY A 32 3.89 -23.15 23.96
CA GLY A 32 3.68 -23.84 22.69
C GLY A 32 2.58 -23.25 21.82
N VAL A 33 2.05 -22.06 22.13
CA VAL A 33 1.02 -21.43 21.29
C VAL A 33 1.54 -21.15 19.89
N VAL A 34 0.75 -21.51 18.87
CA VAL A 34 1.14 -21.45 17.46
C VAL A 34 0.87 -20.10 16.80
N ASN A 35 -0.03 -19.30 17.38
CA ASN A 35 -0.29 -17.93 16.96
C ASN A 35 0.26 -16.97 18.01
N VAL A 36 0.73 -15.81 17.55
CA VAL A 36 1.21 -14.74 18.42
C VAL A 36 0.12 -14.31 19.41
N PRO A 37 0.37 -14.34 20.73
CA PRO A 37 -0.55 -13.81 21.72
C PRO A 37 -0.77 -12.30 21.53
N ILE A 38 -1.95 -11.83 21.93
CA ILE A 38 -2.24 -10.39 21.99
C ILE A 38 -1.73 -9.86 23.33
N TYR A 39 -0.58 -9.19 23.32
CA TYR A 39 -0.01 -8.54 24.51
C TYR A 39 -0.68 -7.19 24.78
N ALA A 40 -1.85 -7.23 25.43
CA ALA A 40 -2.58 -6.04 25.90
C ALA A 40 -1.98 -5.48 27.22
N SER A 41 -0.69 -5.14 27.19
CA SER A 41 0.04 -4.57 28.33
C SER A 41 0.85 -3.36 27.87
N SER A 42 0.78 -2.27 28.62
CA SER A 42 1.48 -1.02 28.28
C SER A 42 2.94 -1.00 28.72
N THR A 43 3.29 -1.77 29.76
CA THR A 43 4.62 -1.82 30.37
C THR A 43 5.00 -3.25 30.73
N PHE A 44 6.31 -3.51 30.81
CA PHE A 44 6.85 -4.83 31.06
C PHE A 44 7.76 -4.80 32.30
N ALA A 45 7.65 -5.83 33.14
CA ALA A 45 8.50 -5.96 34.33
C ALA A 45 9.97 -6.14 33.94
N GLN A 46 10.87 -5.50 34.70
CA GLN A 46 12.31 -5.60 34.54
C GLN A 46 12.94 -6.44 35.66
N ASP A 47 14.06 -7.09 35.36
CA ASP A 47 14.92 -7.81 36.32
C ASP A 47 15.97 -6.86 36.90
N GLY A 48 15.55 -6.05 37.87
CA GLY A 48 16.33 -4.90 38.34
C GLY A 48 16.29 -3.74 37.33
N VAL A 49 16.85 -2.59 37.71
CA VAL A 49 16.80 -1.37 36.88
C VAL A 49 17.63 -1.58 35.60
N GLY A 50 16.98 -1.50 34.44
CA GLY A 50 17.59 -1.69 33.13
C GLY A 50 17.69 -3.15 32.67
N GLY A 51 17.27 -4.12 33.49
CA GLY A 51 17.24 -5.54 33.15
C GLY A 51 16.01 -5.90 32.31
N LEU A 52 15.98 -5.52 31.03
CA LEU A 52 14.81 -5.74 30.17
C LEU A 52 14.61 -7.23 29.85
N ARG A 53 13.37 -7.71 29.96
CA ARG A 53 13.00 -9.07 29.54
C ARG A 53 12.61 -9.08 28.08
N GLY A 54 13.38 -9.80 27.27
CA GLY A 54 13.13 -9.86 25.83
C GLY A 54 13.23 -8.49 25.13
N GLY A 55 13.95 -7.53 25.72
CA GLY A 55 14.11 -6.19 25.16
C GLY A 55 12.85 -5.31 25.21
N PHE A 56 11.80 -5.70 25.93
CA PHE A 56 10.58 -4.90 26.06
C PHE A 56 10.57 -4.13 27.38
N GLU A 57 10.13 -2.87 27.32
CA GLU A 57 9.98 -1.98 28.49
C GLU A 57 8.63 -1.24 28.49
N TYR A 58 8.23 -0.71 27.33
CA TYR A 58 7.06 0.13 27.15
C TYR A 58 6.47 -0.05 25.75
N ALA A 59 5.16 -0.29 25.67
CA ALA A 59 4.48 -0.79 24.47
C ALA A 59 4.52 0.18 23.27
N ARG A 60 4.60 1.49 23.51
CA ARG A 60 4.79 2.48 22.43
C ARG A 60 6.13 2.24 21.74
N THR A 61 7.20 2.07 22.52
CA THR A 61 8.57 1.81 22.02
C THR A 61 8.67 0.44 21.36
N GLY A 62 8.09 -0.60 21.95
CA GLY A 62 8.02 -1.93 21.38
C GLY A 62 7.04 -2.83 22.14
N ASN A 63 6.30 -3.68 21.43
CA ASN A 63 5.47 -4.72 22.03
C ASN A 63 5.56 -6.03 21.24
N PRO A 64 5.47 -7.21 21.88
CA PRO A 64 5.71 -8.48 21.20
C PRO A 64 4.79 -8.74 20.01
N THR A 65 3.51 -8.36 20.10
CA THR A 65 2.54 -8.55 19.01
C THR A 65 2.92 -7.72 17.77
N ARG A 66 3.27 -6.44 17.96
CA ARG A 66 3.72 -5.57 16.87
C ARG A 66 5.06 -6.02 16.30
N SER A 67 5.99 -6.45 17.15
CA SER A 67 7.29 -6.97 16.67
C SER A 67 7.15 -8.21 15.79
N ALA A 68 6.16 -9.07 16.05
CA ALA A 68 5.84 -10.19 15.17
C ALA A 68 5.27 -9.72 13.82
N LEU A 69 4.38 -8.72 13.82
CA LEU A 69 3.85 -8.12 12.59
C LEU A 69 4.97 -7.47 11.76
N GLU A 70 5.83 -6.69 12.40
CA GLU A 70 6.98 -6.02 11.79
C GLU A 70 7.92 -7.03 11.11
N ALA A 71 8.22 -8.15 11.77
CA ALA A 71 9.03 -9.21 11.20
C ALA A 71 8.33 -9.94 10.03
N SER A 72 7.02 -10.20 10.15
CA SER A 72 6.22 -10.77 9.07
C SER A 72 6.20 -9.87 7.83
N LEU A 73 6.03 -8.56 8.00
CA LEU A 73 6.00 -7.57 6.92
C LEU A 73 7.36 -7.51 6.21
N ALA A 74 8.46 -7.45 6.97
CA ALA A 74 9.80 -7.47 6.40
C ALA A 74 10.03 -8.73 5.54
N ALA A 75 9.64 -9.90 6.04
CA ALA A 75 9.82 -11.15 5.32
C ALA A 75 9.04 -11.23 4.00
N ILE A 76 7.77 -10.78 3.97
CA ILE A 76 6.92 -10.85 2.77
C ILE A 76 7.25 -9.80 1.70
N GLU A 77 7.86 -8.68 2.09
CA GLU A 77 8.38 -7.65 1.16
C GLU A 77 9.81 -7.93 0.68
N SER A 78 10.37 -9.06 1.09
CA SER A 78 11.78 -9.36 0.89
C SER A 78 12.74 -8.31 1.47
N GLY A 79 12.33 -7.62 2.54
CA GLY A 79 13.11 -6.61 3.26
C GLY A 79 13.74 -7.15 4.55
N THR A 80 14.53 -6.30 5.21
CA THR A 80 15.25 -6.63 6.45
C THR A 80 14.51 -6.10 7.67
N TYR A 81 14.05 -4.85 7.61
CA TYR A 81 13.44 -4.13 8.71
C TYR A 81 12.01 -3.74 8.36
N GLY A 82 11.08 -3.94 9.30
CA GLY A 82 9.69 -3.55 9.18
C GLY A 82 9.26 -2.70 10.37
N ARG A 83 8.44 -1.68 10.13
CA ARG A 83 7.83 -0.82 11.16
C ARG A 83 6.33 -0.69 10.91
N ALA A 84 5.53 -0.96 11.93
CA ALA A 84 4.07 -0.88 11.84
C ALA A 84 3.54 0.41 12.49
N PHE A 85 2.54 1.01 11.87
CA PHE A 85 1.96 2.31 12.23
C PHE A 85 0.44 2.22 12.37
N SER A 86 -0.16 3.20 13.04
CA SER A 86 -1.61 3.26 13.27
C SER A 86 -2.44 3.48 12.01
N SER A 87 -1.83 3.91 10.91
CA SER A 87 -2.47 4.05 9.58
C SER A 87 -1.42 4.15 8.48
N GLY A 88 -1.82 3.96 7.22
CA GLY A 88 -0.97 4.24 6.06
C GLY A 88 -0.47 5.68 6.07
N MET A 89 -1.33 6.65 6.43
CA MET A 89 -0.93 8.06 6.56
C MET A 89 0.07 8.32 7.68
N ALA A 90 0.04 7.55 8.78
CA ALA A 90 1.07 7.64 9.81
C ALA A 90 2.42 7.07 9.34
N ALA A 91 2.40 6.02 8.52
CA ALA A 91 3.60 5.53 7.84
C ALA A 91 4.15 6.58 6.86
N THR A 92 3.28 7.24 6.08
CA THR A 92 3.63 8.35 5.18
C THR A 92 4.27 9.51 5.93
N ASP A 93 3.65 9.97 7.03
CA ASP A 93 4.20 11.03 7.87
C ASP A 93 5.58 10.67 8.43
N CYS A 94 5.74 9.43 8.93
CA CYS A 94 7.01 8.95 9.45
C CYS A 94 8.09 8.94 8.36
N MET A 95 7.78 8.45 7.16
CA MET A 95 8.71 8.40 6.04
C MET A 95 9.17 9.81 5.63
N LEU A 96 8.23 10.73 5.47
CA LEU A 96 8.52 12.12 5.08
C LEU A 96 9.37 12.82 6.15
N ARG A 97 9.04 12.67 7.44
CA ARG A 97 9.82 13.27 8.54
C ARG A 97 11.19 12.62 8.73
N ALA A 98 11.34 11.34 8.39
CA ALA A 98 12.63 10.67 8.46
C ALA A 98 13.58 11.22 7.38
N ALA A 99 13.10 11.34 6.14
CA ALA A 99 13.93 11.66 4.98
C ALA A 99 14.08 13.15 4.67
N LEU A 100 13.16 14.01 5.11
CA LEU A 100 13.11 15.42 4.68
C LEU A 100 13.32 16.41 5.82
N ARG A 101 13.98 17.53 5.51
CA ARG A 101 14.20 18.69 6.37
C ARG A 101 13.84 19.98 5.61
N PRO A 102 13.57 21.10 6.31
CA PRO A 102 13.28 22.37 5.64
C PRO A 102 14.35 22.73 4.60
N GLY A 103 13.92 23.06 3.39
CA GLY A 103 14.77 23.30 2.21
C GLY A 103 14.94 22.09 1.28
N ASP A 104 14.54 20.90 1.71
CA ASP A 104 14.55 19.71 0.85
C ASP A 104 13.34 19.70 -0.10
N HIS A 105 13.51 18.93 -1.17
CA HIS A 105 12.52 18.75 -2.21
C HIS A 105 12.16 17.27 -2.41
N LEU A 106 10.92 16.97 -2.79
CA LEU A 106 10.51 15.64 -3.28
C LEU A 106 9.75 15.69 -4.61
N VAL A 107 9.85 14.61 -5.39
CA VAL A 107 9.03 14.40 -6.58
C VAL A 107 7.88 13.45 -6.22
N ILE A 108 6.65 13.81 -6.59
CA ILE A 108 5.45 13.00 -6.35
C ILE A 108 4.70 12.67 -7.67
N PRO A 109 3.89 11.60 -7.70
CA PRO A 109 3.08 11.26 -8.87
C PRO A 109 2.04 12.34 -9.20
N ASN A 110 1.67 12.42 -10.49
CA ASN A 110 0.58 13.28 -10.98
C ASN A 110 -0.84 12.71 -10.75
N ASP A 111 -0.93 11.63 -10.00
CA ASP A 111 -2.16 10.92 -9.64
C ASP A 111 -1.95 10.07 -8.38
N ALA A 112 -1.22 10.62 -7.41
CA ALA A 112 -1.04 9.99 -6.10
C ALA A 112 -2.37 9.94 -5.33
N TYR A 113 -2.49 9.01 -4.38
CA TYR A 113 -3.60 9.00 -3.44
C TYR A 113 -3.83 10.39 -2.82
N GLY A 114 -5.06 10.88 -2.89
CA GLY A 114 -5.43 12.23 -2.43
C GLY A 114 -5.02 12.56 -0.99
N GLY A 115 -5.00 11.57 -0.08
CA GLY A 115 -4.50 11.75 1.29
C GLY A 115 -3.00 12.04 1.36
N THR A 116 -2.18 11.37 0.54
CA THR A 116 -0.73 11.60 0.42
C THR A 116 -0.46 13.01 -0.09
N PHE A 117 -1.13 13.41 -1.18
CA PHE A 117 -1.01 14.77 -1.70
C PHE A 117 -1.42 15.82 -0.67
N ARG A 118 -2.56 15.63 0.00
CA ARG A 118 -3.06 16.57 1.02
C ARG A 118 -2.08 16.73 2.18
N LEU A 119 -1.45 15.66 2.64
CA LEU A 119 -0.44 15.73 3.70
C LEU A 119 0.77 16.56 3.23
N ILE A 120 1.27 16.29 2.04
CA ILE A 120 2.45 17.00 1.49
C ILE A 120 2.12 18.47 1.26
N ASP A 121 1.08 18.77 0.48
CA ASP A 121 0.72 20.12 0.04
C ASP A 121 0.21 21.00 1.17
N LYS A 122 -0.61 20.47 2.07
CA LYS A 122 -1.26 21.28 3.12
C LYS A 122 -0.51 21.29 4.44
N VAL A 123 0.41 20.34 4.68
CA VAL A 123 1.20 20.29 5.92
C VAL A 123 2.68 20.51 5.63
N PHE A 124 3.35 19.66 4.86
CA PHE A 124 4.82 19.72 4.73
C PHE A 124 5.33 20.97 4.01
N THR A 125 4.55 21.58 3.12
CA THR A 125 4.91 22.90 2.54
C THR A 125 5.01 24.00 3.58
N GLN A 126 4.19 23.96 4.64
CA GLN A 126 4.27 24.90 5.77
C GLN A 126 5.53 24.71 6.61
N TRP A 127 6.19 23.55 6.48
CA TRP A 127 7.45 23.21 7.15
C TRP A 127 8.67 23.44 6.26
N GLY A 128 8.49 24.11 5.10
CA GLY A 128 9.57 24.42 4.17
C GLY A 128 10.02 23.25 3.31
N ILE A 129 9.19 22.22 3.14
CA ILE A 129 9.41 21.16 2.15
C ILE A 129 8.77 21.58 0.84
N GLU A 130 9.51 21.50 -0.26
CA GLU A 130 8.99 21.76 -1.60
C GLU A 130 8.71 20.46 -2.35
N TYR A 131 7.77 20.47 -3.29
CA TYR A 131 7.55 19.32 -4.16
C TYR A 131 7.39 19.74 -5.63
N SER A 132 7.64 18.78 -6.52
CA SER A 132 7.27 18.85 -7.93
C SER A 132 6.45 17.61 -8.28
N VAL A 133 5.53 17.76 -9.22
CA VAL A 133 4.66 16.69 -9.71
C VAL A 133 5.23 16.15 -11.02
N ALA A 134 5.23 14.83 -11.20
CA ALA A 134 5.62 14.20 -12.45
C ALA A 134 4.80 12.94 -12.75
N PRO A 135 4.47 12.66 -14.01
CA PRO A 135 3.91 11.37 -14.41
C PRO A 135 4.93 10.26 -14.23
N ILE A 136 4.68 9.36 -13.28
CA ILE A 136 5.61 8.25 -12.96
C ILE A 136 5.79 7.24 -14.11
N ALA A 137 4.85 7.20 -15.05
CA ALA A 137 4.96 6.38 -16.25
C ALA A 137 6.00 6.91 -17.25
N ASP A 138 6.50 8.13 -17.05
CA ASP A 138 7.55 8.76 -17.86
C ASP A 138 8.79 9.07 -17.00
N PRO A 139 9.81 8.18 -16.99
CA PRO A 139 11.05 8.42 -16.28
C PRO A 139 11.78 9.71 -16.69
N ALA A 140 11.58 10.21 -17.93
CA ALA A 140 12.18 11.47 -18.35
C ALA A 140 11.51 12.66 -17.62
N ALA A 141 10.18 12.67 -17.52
CA ALA A 141 9.46 13.68 -16.75
C ALA A 141 9.83 13.64 -15.25
N VAL A 142 10.01 12.45 -14.68
CA VAL A 142 10.50 12.30 -13.29
C VAL A 142 11.88 12.96 -13.16
N ARG A 143 12.81 12.70 -14.10
CA ARG A 143 14.14 13.30 -14.10
C ARG A 143 14.11 14.81 -14.24
N GLU A 144 13.23 15.36 -15.09
CA GLU A 144 13.07 16.80 -15.27
C GLU A 144 12.52 17.50 -14.02
N ALA A 145 11.65 16.82 -13.26
CA ALA A 145 11.12 17.32 -12.00
C ALA A 145 12.17 17.30 -10.85
N MET A 146 13.27 16.58 -11.00
CA MET A 146 14.34 16.55 -10.00
C MET A 146 15.11 17.88 -9.97
N ARG A 147 15.43 18.30 -8.75
CA ARG A 147 16.24 19.48 -8.38
C ARG A 147 17.48 19.07 -7.59
N PRO A 148 18.52 19.91 -7.48
CA PRO A 148 19.67 19.63 -6.60
C PRO A 148 19.30 19.38 -5.12
N SER A 149 18.19 19.93 -4.65
CA SER A 149 17.64 19.72 -3.30
C SER A 149 16.74 18.49 -3.18
N THR A 150 16.57 17.68 -4.24
CA THR A 150 15.69 16.51 -4.21
C THR A 150 16.30 15.43 -3.34
N LYS A 151 15.56 15.01 -2.30
CA LYS A 151 15.97 13.94 -1.38
C LYS A 151 15.11 12.70 -1.50
N LEU A 152 13.93 12.83 -2.10
CA LEU A 152 12.96 11.75 -2.16
C LEU A 152 12.22 11.76 -3.51
N ILE A 153 12.04 10.58 -4.09
CA ILE A 153 11.07 10.32 -5.14
C ILE A 153 10.02 9.40 -4.55
N TRP A 154 8.76 9.82 -4.62
CA TRP A 154 7.60 9.05 -4.19
C TRP A 154 6.93 8.42 -5.41
N VAL A 155 6.70 7.12 -5.38
CA VAL A 155 5.98 6.38 -6.42
C VAL A 155 4.83 5.61 -5.78
N GLU A 156 3.71 5.56 -6.47
CA GLU A 156 2.58 4.67 -6.21
C GLU A 156 2.33 3.91 -7.51
N THR A 157 2.40 2.58 -7.53
CA THR A 157 2.27 1.84 -8.81
C THR A 157 1.67 0.43 -8.59
N PRO A 158 0.48 0.14 -9.14
CA PRO A 158 -0.41 1.04 -9.89
C PRO A 158 -0.97 2.19 -9.02
N THR A 159 -1.25 3.34 -9.63
CA THR A 159 -1.76 4.55 -8.94
C THR A 159 -3.27 4.49 -8.66
N ASN A 160 -3.72 5.16 -7.60
CA ASN A 160 -5.12 5.32 -7.26
C ASN A 160 -5.66 6.68 -7.75
N PRO A 161 -6.71 6.74 -8.60
CA PRO A 161 -7.52 5.63 -9.13
C PRO A 161 -7.18 5.25 -10.59
N LEU A 162 -6.22 5.91 -11.23
CA LEU A 162 -5.97 5.81 -12.68
C LEU A 162 -5.13 4.60 -13.11
N LEU A 163 -4.62 3.82 -12.15
CA LEU A 163 -3.83 2.61 -12.37
C LEU A 163 -2.63 2.81 -13.31
N ASN A 164 -2.08 4.03 -13.36
CA ASN A 164 -0.83 4.30 -14.07
C ASN A 164 0.29 3.47 -13.44
N VAL A 165 1.22 3.00 -14.28
CA VAL A 165 2.30 2.10 -13.86
C VAL A 165 3.64 2.75 -14.15
N GLY A 166 4.45 2.93 -13.11
CA GLY A 166 5.83 3.40 -13.21
C GLY A 166 6.81 2.22 -13.19
N ASP A 167 7.86 2.28 -14.02
CA ASP A 167 8.95 1.28 -14.00
C ASP A 167 9.82 1.54 -12.77
N ILE A 168 9.65 0.72 -11.73
CA ILE A 168 10.31 0.90 -10.44
C ILE A 168 11.83 0.88 -10.60
N ALA A 169 12.35 -0.03 -11.43
CA ALA A 169 13.79 -0.17 -11.62
C ALA A 169 14.39 1.05 -12.33
N ALA A 170 13.72 1.55 -13.37
CA ALA A 170 14.17 2.75 -14.07
C ALA A 170 14.14 3.99 -13.16
N ILE A 171 13.10 4.14 -12.33
CA ILE A 171 12.99 5.27 -11.40
C ILE A 171 14.01 5.14 -10.26
N ALA A 172 14.31 3.93 -9.79
CA ALA A 172 15.34 3.70 -8.77
C ALA A 172 16.72 4.15 -9.26
N GLU A 173 17.10 3.78 -10.49
CA GLU A 173 18.35 4.23 -11.10
C GLU A 173 18.44 5.77 -11.18
N LEU A 174 17.34 6.44 -11.55
CA LEU A 174 17.26 7.89 -11.59
C LEU A 174 17.38 8.53 -10.20
N ALA A 175 16.65 8.00 -9.21
CA ALA A 175 16.67 8.47 -7.83
C ALA A 175 18.11 8.43 -7.29
N HIS A 176 18.76 7.27 -7.40
CA HIS A 176 20.11 7.06 -6.87
C HIS A 176 21.15 7.89 -7.61
N ALA A 177 21.04 8.04 -8.93
CA ALA A 177 21.93 8.93 -9.70
C ALA A 177 21.80 10.41 -9.29
N GLY A 178 20.63 10.83 -8.81
CA GLY A 178 20.39 12.17 -8.27
C GLY A 178 20.65 12.32 -6.77
N GLY A 179 21.08 11.28 -6.08
CA GLY A 179 21.29 11.30 -4.62
C GLY A 179 19.98 11.37 -3.82
N ALA A 180 18.87 10.93 -4.40
CA ALA A 180 17.56 10.82 -3.75
C ALA A 180 17.24 9.36 -3.41
N LYS A 181 16.38 9.18 -2.41
CA LYS A 181 15.81 7.87 -2.04
C LYS A 181 14.52 7.61 -2.84
N LEU A 182 14.23 6.36 -3.14
CA LEU A 182 12.96 5.94 -3.75
C LEU A 182 12.05 5.28 -2.71
N VAL A 183 10.85 5.84 -2.54
CA VAL A 183 9.75 5.23 -1.78
C VAL A 183 8.70 4.73 -2.76
N VAL A 184 8.28 3.47 -2.60
CA VAL A 184 7.16 2.90 -3.34
C VAL A 184 6.02 2.59 -2.38
N ASP A 185 4.90 3.28 -2.54
CA ASP A 185 3.62 2.86 -1.98
C ASP A 185 3.12 1.64 -2.77
N ASN A 186 3.19 0.48 -2.14
CA ASN A 186 2.88 -0.82 -2.73
C ASN A 186 1.49 -1.33 -2.30
N THR A 187 0.63 -0.44 -1.81
CA THR A 187 -0.70 -0.79 -1.26
C THR A 187 -1.56 -1.56 -2.26
N PHE A 188 -1.61 -1.15 -3.54
CA PHE A 188 -2.49 -1.75 -4.55
C PHE A 188 -2.03 -3.13 -5.02
N ALA A 189 -0.74 -3.31 -5.23
CA ALA A 189 -0.20 -4.59 -5.66
C ALA A 189 -0.11 -5.58 -4.49
N SER A 190 0.12 -5.08 -3.27
CA SER A 190 0.55 -5.86 -2.11
C SER A 190 1.91 -6.57 -2.32
N PRO A 191 2.54 -7.07 -1.24
CA PRO A 191 3.81 -7.79 -1.36
C PRO A 191 3.72 -9.08 -2.19
N TYR A 192 2.49 -9.61 -2.41
CA TYR A 192 2.31 -10.84 -3.19
C TYR A 192 2.50 -10.60 -4.69
N LEU A 193 2.01 -9.47 -5.20
CA LEU A 193 2.05 -9.18 -6.64
C LEU A 193 3.29 -8.40 -7.03
N GLN A 194 3.87 -7.58 -6.15
CA GLN A 194 5.01 -6.74 -6.49
C GLN A 194 5.94 -6.63 -5.27
N GLN A 195 7.26 -6.72 -5.48
CA GLN A 195 8.28 -6.57 -4.43
C GLN A 195 9.26 -5.44 -4.77
N PRO A 196 8.91 -4.17 -4.50
CA PRO A 196 9.70 -3.03 -4.96
C PRO A 196 11.13 -2.98 -4.43
N LEU A 197 11.41 -3.52 -3.24
CA LEU A 197 12.78 -3.60 -2.70
C LEU A 197 13.71 -4.42 -3.62
N THR A 198 13.19 -5.45 -4.27
CA THR A 198 13.95 -6.26 -5.23
C THR A 198 14.16 -5.57 -6.58
N LEU A 199 13.44 -4.46 -6.80
CA LEU A 199 13.49 -3.64 -8.00
C LEU A 199 14.28 -2.34 -7.78
N GLY A 200 14.91 -2.16 -6.61
CA GLY A 200 15.78 -1.02 -6.30
C GLY A 200 15.15 0.09 -5.45
N ALA A 201 13.90 -0.07 -4.99
CA ALA A 201 13.34 0.87 -4.01
C ALA A 201 14.11 0.83 -2.68
N ASP A 202 14.27 1.99 -2.04
CA ASP A 202 14.87 2.07 -0.71
C ASP A 202 13.87 1.72 0.40
N VAL A 203 12.60 2.07 0.18
CA VAL A 203 11.52 1.86 1.15
C VAL A 203 10.25 1.43 0.42
N VAL A 204 9.56 0.47 1.02
CA VAL A 204 8.19 0.13 0.65
C VAL A 204 7.23 0.59 1.74
N LEU A 205 6.17 1.27 1.32
CA LEU A 205 5.07 1.67 2.19
C LEU A 205 3.83 0.84 1.89
N HIS A 206 3.05 0.57 2.94
CA HIS A 206 1.70 0.05 2.81
C HIS A 206 0.71 0.81 3.68
N SER A 207 -0.51 1.02 3.17
CA SER A 207 -1.70 1.03 4.00
C SER A 207 -2.13 -0.42 4.26
N THR A 208 -1.83 -0.94 5.45
CA THR A 208 -2.23 -2.31 5.81
C THR A 208 -3.75 -2.45 5.98
N THR A 209 -4.47 -1.32 6.02
CA THR A 209 -5.94 -1.25 5.95
C THR A 209 -6.53 -1.99 4.76
N LYS A 210 -5.77 -2.09 3.66
CA LYS A 210 -6.25 -2.62 2.37
C LYS A 210 -6.00 -4.12 2.29
N TYR A 211 -5.37 -4.60 1.23
CA TYR A 211 -5.19 -6.03 0.99
C TYR A 211 -4.46 -6.81 2.11
N LEU A 212 -3.53 -6.18 2.84
CA LEU A 212 -2.82 -6.84 3.94
C LEU A 212 -3.75 -7.25 5.09
N GLY A 213 -4.55 -6.30 5.60
CA GLY A 213 -5.62 -6.56 6.56
C GLY A 213 -6.72 -7.38 5.90
N GLY A 214 -7.23 -6.92 4.77
CA GLY A 214 -8.02 -7.69 3.81
C GLY A 214 -9.47 -7.97 4.20
N HIS A 215 -9.93 -7.47 5.33
CA HIS A 215 -11.25 -7.77 5.90
C HIS A 215 -12.00 -6.51 6.36
N SER A 216 -11.53 -5.33 5.94
CA SER A 216 -12.15 -4.02 6.22
C SER A 216 -12.45 -3.75 7.70
N ASP A 217 -11.66 -4.32 8.61
CA ASP A 217 -11.87 -4.28 10.07
C ASP A 217 -10.70 -3.66 10.85
N VAL A 218 -9.62 -3.28 10.16
CA VAL A 218 -8.40 -2.75 10.77
C VAL A 218 -7.81 -1.62 9.94
N VAL A 219 -7.50 -0.48 10.56
CA VAL A 219 -6.70 0.58 9.95
C VAL A 219 -5.25 0.41 10.41
N GLY A 220 -4.31 0.48 9.47
CA GLY A 220 -2.89 0.36 9.78
C GLY A 220 -1.99 0.78 8.63
N GLY A 221 -0.70 0.89 8.93
CA GLY A 221 0.34 1.21 7.95
C GLY A 221 1.65 0.48 8.24
N ALA A 222 2.52 0.42 7.23
CA ALA A 222 3.83 -0.18 7.37
C ALA A 222 4.88 0.54 6.53
N LEU A 223 6.12 0.55 7.03
CA LEU A 223 7.32 0.83 6.26
C LEU A 223 8.23 -0.40 6.31
N VAL A 224 8.81 -0.79 5.17
CA VAL A 224 9.80 -1.85 5.06
C VAL A 224 11.03 -1.34 4.32
N THR A 225 12.22 -1.62 4.84
CA THR A 225 13.49 -1.21 4.22
C THR A 225 14.61 -2.24 4.46
N ASN A 226 15.69 -2.10 3.71
CA ASN A 226 16.97 -2.79 3.94
C ASN A 226 18.04 -1.85 4.53
N ASP A 227 17.76 -0.56 4.63
CA ASP A 227 18.68 0.47 5.11
C ASP A 227 18.53 0.63 6.63
N GLU A 228 19.57 0.25 7.38
CA GLU A 228 19.59 0.32 8.84
C GLU A 228 19.47 1.76 9.35
N GLU A 229 20.05 2.75 8.65
CA GLU A 229 19.97 4.16 9.06
C GLU A 229 18.53 4.67 8.95
N LEU A 230 17.82 4.28 7.89
CA LEU A 230 16.40 4.59 7.74
C LEU A 230 15.55 3.89 8.80
N ASP A 231 15.80 2.61 9.09
CA ASP A 231 15.06 1.91 10.15
C ASP A 231 15.24 2.56 11.53
N VAL A 232 16.46 2.98 11.88
CA VAL A 232 16.73 3.71 13.12
C VAL A 232 15.97 5.04 13.14
N ALA A 233 15.94 5.78 12.03
CA ALA A 233 15.17 7.02 11.92
C ALA A 233 13.65 6.77 12.07
N PHE A 234 13.12 5.70 11.46
CA PHE A 234 11.72 5.31 11.60
C PHE A 234 11.41 4.90 13.04
N ALA A 235 12.24 4.09 13.68
CA ALA A 235 12.05 3.66 15.07
C ALA A 235 12.03 4.85 16.03
N PHE A 236 12.92 5.82 15.82
CA PHE A 236 12.97 7.05 16.60
C PHE A 236 11.66 7.84 16.49
N LEU A 237 11.13 8.02 15.28
CA LEU A 237 9.88 8.75 15.03
C LEU A 237 8.63 7.96 15.46
N GLN A 238 8.58 6.65 15.19
CA GLN A 238 7.52 5.74 15.63
C GLN A 238 7.35 5.84 17.16
N ASN A 239 8.46 5.81 17.89
CA ASN A 239 8.47 5.98 19.34
C ASN A 239 8.13 7.43 19.74
N GLY A 240 8.84 8.42 19.22
CA GLY A 240 8.77 9.82 19.66
C GLY A 240 7.44 10.50 19.36
N ALA A 241 6.88 10.27 18.16
CA ALA A 241 5.57 10.79 17.76
C ALA A 241 4.41 9.88 18.19
N GLY A 242 4.67 8.58 18.38
CA GLY A 242 3.72 7.65 19.00
C GLY A 242 2.56 7.19 18.10
N ALA A 243 2.67 7.32 16.78
CA ALA A 243 1.65 6.84 15.83
C ALA A 243 1.72 5.32 15.60
N VAL A 244 1.60 4.56 16.70
CA VAL A 244 1.74 3.09 16.72
C VAL A 244 0.39 2.38 16.69
N PRO A 245 0.30 1.18 16.08
CA PRO A 245 -0.93 0.39 16.08
C PRO A 245 -1.17 -0.23 17.46
N GLY A 246 -2.44 -0.47 17.80
CA GLY A 246 -2.80 -1.31 18.94
C GLY A 246 -2.35 -2.76 18.73
N PRO A 247 -2.11 -3.54 19.81
CA PRO A 247 -1.73 -4.94 19.67
C PRO A 247 -2.86 -5.82 19.10
N PHE A 248 -4.12 -5.41 19.24
CA PHE A 248 -5.27 -6.08 18.61
C PHE A 248 -5.25 -5.88 17.09
N ASP A 249 -5.06 -4.65 16.62
CA ASP A 249 -4.94 -4.31 15.20
C ASP A 249 -3.74 -5.01 14.54
N ALA A 250 -2.62 -5.08 15.25
CA ALA A 250 -1.44 -5.80 14.78
C ALA A 250 -1.74 -7.29 14.58
N TYR A 251 -2.50 -7.90 15.50
CA TYR A 251 -2.94 -9.28 15.39
C TYR A 251 -3.91 -9.51 14.21
N LEU A 252 -4.91 -8.63 14.04
CA LEU A 252 -5.87 -8.71 12.93
C LEU A 252 -5.15 -8.57 11.58
N THR A 253 -4.21 -7.64 11.47
CA THR A 253 -3.38 -7.48 10.27
C THR A 253 -2.58 -8.75 9.97
N MET A 254 -1.89 -9.32 10.96
CA MET A 254 -1.18 -10.60 10.78
C MET A 254 -2.11 -11.74 10.37
N ARG A 255 -3.32 -11.81 10.93
CA ARG A 255 -4.33 -12.80 10.55
C ARG A 255 -4.72 -12.67 9.08
N GLY A 256 -4.90 -11.43 8.60
CA GLY A 256 -5.17 -11.11 7.20
C GLY A 256 -4.04 -11.55 6.26
N ILE A 257 -2.78 -11.26 6.62
CA ILE A 257 -1.59 -11.60 5.84
C ILE A 257 -1.51 -13.09 5.51
N LYS A 258 -1.89 -13.98 6.45
CA LYS A 258 -1.83 -15.44 6.24
C LYS A 258 -2.66 -15.94 5.05
N THR A 259 -3.65 -15.17 4.61
CA THR A 259 -4.53 -15.52 3.46
C THR A 259 -4.27 -14.65 2.24
N LEU A 260 -3.30 -13.72 2.29
CA LEU A 260 -3.08 -12.72 1.25
C LEU A 260 -2.88 -13.34 -0.13
N ALA A 261 -1.99 -14.32 -0.26
CA ALA A 261 -1.73 -14.96 -1.56
C ALA A 261 -3.00 -15.58 -2.16
N LEU A 262 -3.81 -16.26 -1.34
CA LEU A 262 -5.06 -16.87 -1.80
C LEU A 262 -6.08 -15.82 -2.26
N ARG A 263 -6.24 -14.75 -1.48
CA ARG A 263 -7.16 -13.65 -1.80
C ARG A 263 -6.71 -12.91 -3.06
N MET A 264 -5.43 -12.60 -3.20
CA MET A 264 -4.92 -11.85 -4.34
C MET A 264 -5.03 -12.61 -5.66
N GLU A 265 -4.90 -13.94 -5.66
CA GLU A 265 -5.22 -14.75 -6.85
C GLU A 265 -6.69 -14.57 -7.25
N ARG A 266 -7.61 -14.72 -6.29
CA ARG A 266 -9.05 -14.58 -6.56
C ARG A 266 -9.44 -13.15 -6.96
N HIS A 267 -8.88 -12.14 -6.31
CA HIS A 267 -9.06 -10.74 -6.71
C HIS A 267 -8.63 -10.51 -8.16
N SER A 268 -7.50 -11.08 -8.57
CA SER A 268 -6.99 -10.94 -9.94
C SER A 268 -7.88 -11.68 -10.93
N ASP A 269 -8.27 -12.93 -10.64
CA ASP A 269 -9.20 -13.71 -11.48
C ASP A 269 -10.53 -12.97 -11.71
N ASN A 270 -11.13 -12.45 -10.62
CA ASN A 270 -12.39 -11.73 -10.69
C ASN A 270 -12.24 -10.39 -11.44
N ALA A 271 -11.16 -9.64 -11.19
CA ALA A 271 -10.91 -8.37 -11.86
C ALA A 271 -10.66 -8.54 -13.35
N GLU A 272 -9.97 -9.61 -13.78
CA GLU A 272 -9.79 -9.96 -15.19
C GLU A 272 -11.15 -10.21 -15.87
N ALA A 273 -12.04 -10.99 -15.24
CA ALA A 273 -13.39 -11.23 -15.76
C ALA A 273 -14.24 -9.95 -15.84
N VAL A 274 -14.18 -9.10 -14.80
CA VAL A 274 -14.87 -7.80 -14.76
C VAL A 274 -14.34 -6.86 -15.85
N ALA A 275 -13.01 -6.77 -16.02
CA ALA A 275 -12.39 -5.94 -17.04
C ALA A 275 -12.75 -6.42 -18.46
N GLU A 276 -12.75 -7.72 -18.71
CA GLU A 276 -13.15 -8.30 -20.00
C GLU A 276 -14.60 -7.95 -20.35
N PHE A 277 -15.53 -8.12 -19.39
CA PHE A 277 -16.93 -7.75 -19.57
C PHE A 277 -17.10 -6.26 -19.90
N LEU A 278 -16.46 -5.39 -19.10
CA LEU A 278 -16.60 -3.93 -19.25
C LEU A 278 -15.97 -3.42 -20.54
N SER A 279 -14.89 -4.04 -21.05
CA SER A 279 -14.23 -3.62 -22.29
C SER A 279 -15.11 -3.79 -23.53
N GLY A 280 -16.12 -4.67 -23.47
CA GLY A 280 -17.09 -4.88 -24.56
C GLY A 280 -18.39 -4.08 -24.41
N HIS A 281 -18.61 -3.37 -23.30
CA HIS A 281 -19.91 -2.81 -22.95
C HIS A 281 -20.11 -1.39 -23.51
N SER A 282 -21.22 -1.13 -24.21
CA SER A 282 -21.44 0.16 -24.91
C SER A 282 -21.58 1.38 -23.99
N ALA A 283 -21.91 1.18 -22.72
CA ALA A 283 -21.98 2.25 -21.72
C ALA A 283 -20.59 2.64 -21.16
N VAL A 284 -19.55 1.83 -21.42
CA VAL A 284 -18.18 2.05 -20.97
C VAL A 284 -17.37 2.61 -22.14
N SER A 285 -16.76 3.77 -21.94
CA SER A 285 -15.89 4.39 -22.95
C SER A 285 -14.46 3.87 -22.90
N HIS A 286 -13.95 3.62 -21.69
CA HIS A 286 -12.59 3.15 -21.44
C HIS A 286 -12.57 2.27 -20.20
N VAL A 287 -11.86 1.15 -20.29
CA VAL A 287 -11.46 0.34 -19.14
C VAL A 287 -9.99 0.61 -18.85
N ILE A 288 -9.68 0.83 -17.59
CA ILE A 288 -8.34 1.06 -17.08
C ILE A 288 -8.04 -0.11 -16.17
N TYR A 289 -7.21 -1.03 -16.65
CA TYR A 289 -6.74 -2.19 -15.91
C TYR A 289 -5.35 -2.60 -16.43
N PRO A 290 -4.31 -2.73 -15.58
CA PRO A 290 -2.96 -3.05 -16.04
C PRO A 290 -2.84 -4.39 -16.80
N GLY A 291 -3.79 -5.30 -16.62
CA GLY A 291 -3.83 -6.59 -17.32
C GLY A 291 -4.27 -6.53 -18.78
N LEU A 292 -4.90 -5.43 -19.21
CA LEU A 292 -5.31 -5.23 -20.59
C LEU A 292 -4.10 -4.87 -21.46
N ALA A 293 -3.98 -5.48 -22.65
CA ALA A 293 -2.82 -5.29 -23.53
C ALA A 293 -2.71 -3.85 -24.06
N GLU A 294 -3.83 -3.17 -24.19
CA GLU A 294 -3.96 -1.77 -24.59
C GLU A 294 -3.66 -0.77 -23.47
N HIS A 295 -3.56 -1.23 -22.21
CA HIS A 295 -3.19 -0.37 -21.11
C HIS A 295 -1.76 0.16 -21.31
N PRO A 296 -1.51 1.49 -21.26
CA PRO A 296 -0.20 2.07 -21.56
C PRO A 296 0.94 1.50 -20.69
N GLY A 297 0.62 1.14 -19.45
CA GLY A 297 1.55 0.52 -18.50
C GLY A 297 1.67 -1.01 -18.56
N HIS A 298 0.95 -1.70 -19.47
CA HIS A 298 0.83 -3.17 -19.46
C HIS A 298 2.18 -3.88 -19.49
N ALA A 299 3.07 -3.49 -20.41
CA ALA A 299 4.38 -4.12 -20.57
C ALA A 299 5.26 -3.97 -19.32
N VAL A 300 5.19 -2.81 -18.65
CA VAL A 300 5.92 -2.56 -17.40
C VAL A 300 5.29 -3.36 -16.26
N ALA A 301 3.96 -3.38 -16.16
CA ALA A 301 3.25 -4.18 -15.16
C ALA A 301 3.59 -5.66 -15.29
N ALA A 302 3.54 -6.24 -16.49
CA ALA A 302 3.89 -7.63 -16.75
C ALA A 302 5.36 -7.96 -16.46
N LYS A 303 6.26 -6.97 -16.57
CA LYS A 303 7.68 -7.10 -16.22
C LYS A 303 7.91 -7.15 -14.71
N GLN A 304 7.17 -6.36 -13.92
CA GLN A 304 7.48 -6.11 -12.51
C GLN A 304 6.45 -6.67 -11.51
N MET A 305 5.28 -7.10 -11.99
CA MET A 305 4.20 -7.65 -11.18
C MET A 305 3.95 -9.12 -11.55
N ARG A 306 3.57 -9.93 -10.55
CA ARG A 306 3.17 -11.35 -10.71
C ARG A 306 1.84 -11.48 -11.45
N ARG A 307 0.88 -10.62 -11.11
CA ARG A 307 -0.47 -10.45 -11.72
C ARG A 307 -0.92 -9.00 -11.52
N PHE A 308 -2.05 -8.64 -12.09
CA PHE A 308 -2.47 -7.23 -12.25
C PHE A 308 -3.41 -6.70 -11.15
N GLY A 309 -3.80 -7.54 -10.19
CA GLY A 309 -4.52 -7.12 -8.97
C GLY A 309 -6.04 -7.00 -9.13
N GLY A 310 -6.70 -6.61 -8.04
CA GLY A 310 -8.17 -6.55 -7.93
C GLY A 310 -8.80 -5.19 -8.22
N MET A 311 -8.02 -4.21 -8.65
CA MET A 311 -8.50 -2.84 -8.88
C MET A 311 -8.80 -2.64 -10.36
N VAL A 312 -10.00 -2.16 -10.68
CA VAL A 312 -10.42 -1.81 -12.03
C VAL A 312 -11.02 -0.39 -12.00
N SER A 313 -10.67 0.44 -12.96
CA SER A 313 -11.33 1.75 -13.14
C SER A 313 -11.96 1.82 -14.53
N VAL A 314 -13.08 2.52 -14.64
CA VAL A 314 -13.78 2.71 -15.92
C VAL A 314 -14.24 4.13 -16.10
N ARG A 315 -14.32 4.59 -17.35
CA ARG A 315 -14.94 5.87 -17.72
C ARG A 315 -16.24 5.63 -18.44
N LEU A 316 -17.33 6.25 -17.97
CA LEU A 316 -18.67 6.02 -18.50
C LEU A 316 -18.97 6.94 -19.69
N ALA A 317 -19.48 6.38 -20.78
CA ALA A 317 -19.80 7.12 -22.01
C ALA A 317 -20.91 8.17 -21.78
N GLY A 318 -21.79 7.94 -20.81
CA GLY A 318 -22.84 8.88 -20.40
C GLY A 318 -22.38 9.99 -19.45
N GLY A 319 -21.09 10.10 -19.16
CA GLY A 319 -20.53 11.14 -18.29
C GLY A 319 -20.83 10.95 -16.80
N ILE A 320 -20.82 12.06 -16.06
CA ILE A 320 -20.93 12.07 -14.59
C ILE A 320 -22.21 11.42 -14.06
N GLU A 321 -23.35 11.65 -14.71
CA GLU A 321 -24.63 11.09 -14.24
C GLU A 321 -24.65 9.56 -14.41
N ALA A 322 -24.15 9.04 -15.53
CA ALA A 322 -24.01 7.60 -15.72
C ALA A 322 -23.04 6.96 -14.70
N ALA A 323 -21.96 7.65 -14.35
CA ALA A 323 -21.04 7.19 -13.31
C ALA A 323 -21.72 7.11 -11.92
N ARG A 324 -22.55 8.11 -11.57
CA ARG A 324 -23.34 8.13 -10.34
C ARG A 324 -24.42 7.04 -10.32
N ASP A 325 -25.13 6.89 -11.44
CA ASP A 325 -26.18 5.88 -11.59
C ASP A 325 -25.59 4.48 -11.39
N LEU A 326 -24.48 4.16 -12.06
CA LEU A 326 -23.78 2.88 -11.87
C LEU A 326 -23.45 2.64 -10.38
N CYS A 327 -22.83 3.61 -9.71
CA CYS A 327 -22.48 3.51 -8.29
C CYS A 327 -23.68 3.29 -7.35
N SER A 328 -24.88 3.67 -7.77
CA SER A 328 -26.10 3.59 -6.94
C SER A 328 -26.98 2.38 -7.23
N ARG A 329 -26.74 1.69 -8.34
CA ARG A 329 -27.58 0.58 -8.84
C ARG A 329 -27.02 -0.80 -8.55
N THR A 330 -25.75 -0.92 -8.20
CA THR A 330 -25.14 -2.21 -7.85
C THR A 330 -25.75 -2.76 -6.56
N GLU A 331 -26.00 -4.07 -6.55
CA GLU A 331 -26.57 -4.81 -5.42
C GLU A 331 -25.51 -5.64 -4.67
N VAL A 332 -24.41 -6.02 -5.36
CA VAL A 332 -23.28 -6.75 -4.78
C VAL A 332 -22.15 -5.78 -4.46
N PHE A 333 -21.76 -4.93 -5.41
CA PHE A 333 -20.77 -3.88 -5.13
C PHE A 333 -21.34 -2.86 -4.14
N THR A 334 -20.71 -2.72 -2.99
CA THR A 334 -21.11 -1.74 -1.98
C THR A 334 -20.51 -0.37 -2.29
N LEU A 335 -21.35 0.66 -2.36
CA LEU A 335 -20.89 2.05 -2.48
C LEU A 335 -20.21 2.51 -1.18
N ALA A 336 -18.88 2.49 -1.17
CA ALA A 336 -18.08 2.90 -0.01
C ALA A 336 -16.66 3.32 -0.43
N GLU A 337 -16.04 4.16 0.39
CA GLU A 337 -14.60 4.41 0.29
C GLU A 337 -13.79 3.16 0.70
N SER A 338 -12.48 3.20 0.46
CA SER A 338 -11.53 2.10 0.67
C SER A 338 -11.57 1.02 -0.41
N LEU A 339 -10.79 -0.05 -0.22
CA LEU A 339 -10.51 -1.11 -1.19
C LEU A 339 -9.77 -2.28 -0.53
N GLY A 340 -9.70 -3.40 -1.25
CA GLY A 340 -8.88 -4.57 -0.92
C GLY A 340 -9.40 -5.42 0.24
N GLY A 341 -10.65 -5.20 0.65
CA GLY A 341 -11.42 -6.12 1.48
C GLY A 341 -11.84 -7.37 0.70
N VAL A 342 -12.47 -8.33 1.37
CA VAL A 342 -13.00 -9.54 0.70
C VAL A 342 -14.27 -9.22 -0.10
N GLU A 343 -15.00 -8.20 0.32
CA GLU A 343 -16.18 -7.67 -0.32
C GLU A 343 -15.83 -6.70 -1.46
N SER A 344 -16.67 -6.73 -2.49
CA SER A 344 -16.58 -5.85 -3.65
C SER A 344 -17.09 -4.44 -3.31
N LEU A 345 -16.29 -3.43 -3.60
CA LEU A 345 -16.62 -2.01 -3.37
C LEU A 345 -16.60 -1.22 -4.68
N ILE A 346 -17.48 -0.23 -4.77
CA ILE A 346 -17.54 0.72 -5.88
C ILE A 346 -17.50 2.14 -5.33
N GLU A 347 -16.84 3.05 -6.03
CA GLU A 347 -16.87 4.47 -5.68
C GLU A 347 -16.77 5.39 -6.90
N HIS A 348 -17.17 6.64 -6.68
CA HIS A 348 -16.99 7.77 -7.61
C HIS A 348 -15.85 8.67 -7.09
N PRO A 349 -14.59 8.50 -7.56
CA PRO A 349 -13.44 9.11 -6.90
C PRO A 349 -13.49 10.64 -6.83
N ALA A 350 -14.00 11.29 -7.89
CA ALA A 350 -14.12 12.75 -7.95
C ALA A 350 -14.97 13.34 -6.81
N ALA A 351 -16.03 12.63 -6.38
CA ALA A 351 -16.91 13.08 -5.29
C ALA A 351 -16.54 12.52 -3.91
N MET A 352 -15.62 11.54 -3.85
CA MET A 352 -15.30 10.78 -2.64
C MET A 352 -13.80 10.88 -2.31
N THR A 353 -13.01 9.84 -2.62
CA THR A 353 -11.62 9.70 -2.17
C THR A 353 -10.65 10.76 -2.70
N HIS A 354 -10.97 11.37 -3.84
CA HIS A 354 -10.15 12.39 -4.49
C HIS A 354 -10.83 13.77 -4.51
N ALA A 355 -11.88 13.97 -3.69
CA ALA A 355 -12.48 15.30 -3.53
C ALA A 355 -11.47 16.37 -3.07
N SER A 356 -10.36 15.96 -2.42
CA SER A 356 -9.29 16.88 -2.02
C SER A 356 -8.35 17.31 -3.14
N THR A 357 -8.45 16.72 -4.35
CA THR A 357 -7.61 17.06 -5.51
C THR A 357 -8.31 17.96 -6.53
N GLU A 358 -9.57 18.34 -6.29
CA GLU A 358 -10.34 19.24 -7.15
C GLU A 358 -9.56 20.54 -7.45
N GLY A 359 -9.45 20.91 -8.73
CA GLY A 359 -8.73 22.09 -9.19
C GLY A 359 -7.20 22.01 -9.13
N SER A 360 -6.64 20.82 -8.86
CA SER A 360 -5.20 20.55 -8.92
C SER A 360 -4.80 19.77 -10.18
N GLU A 361 -3.49 19.61 -10.41
CA GLU A 361 -2.98 18.76 -11.49
C GLU A 361 -3.34 17.26 -11.32
N LEU A 362 -3.80 16.86 -10.12
CA LEU A 362 -4.22 15.49 -9.79
C LEU A 362 -5.74 15.31 -9.86
N GLU A 363 -6.48 16.25 -10.46
CA GLU A 363 -7.94 16.14 -10.59
C GLU A 363 -8.31 14.92 -11.45
N VAL A 364 -9.21 14.09 -10.93
CA VAL A 364 -9.65 12.86 -11.59
C VAL A 364 -10.89 13.11 -12.45
N PRO A 365 -11.05 12.43 -13.61
CA PRO A 365 -12.21 12.62 -14.48
C PRO A 365 -13.54 12.39 -13.74
N ALA A 366 -14.49 13.31 -13.90
CA ALA A 366 -15.80 13.22 -13.24
C ALA A 366 -16.67 12.05 -13.72
N ASP A 367 -16.33 11.41 -14.84
CA ASP A 367 -17.02 10.23 -15.38
C ASP A 367 -16.35 8.90 -14.97
N LEU A 368 -15.37 8.95 -14.06
CA LEU A 368 -14.61 7.80 -13.62
C LEU A 368 -15.29 7.08 -12.45
N VAL A 369 -15.37 5.76 -12.53
CA VAL A 369 -15.78 4.86 -11.44
C VAL A 369 -14.64 3.92 -11.13
N ARG A 370 -14.37 3.70 -9.84
CA ARG A 370 -13.37 2.73 -9.36
C ARG A 370 -14.08 1.55 -8.71
N LEU A 371 -13.63 0.36 -9.08
CA LEU A 371 -14.06 -0.92 -8.56
C LEU A 371 -12.89 -1.54 -7.77
N SER A 372 -13.15 -1.88 -6.51
CA SER A 372 -12.34 -2.82 -5.75
C SER A 372 -13.03 -4.17 -5.84
N VAL A 373 -12.61 -5.01 -6.79
CA VAL A 373 -13.25 -6.30 -7.06
C VAL A 373 -12.85 -7.29 -5.99
N GLY A 374 -13.84 -7.82 -5.26
CA GLY A 374 -13.70 -8.73 -4.12
C GLY A 374 -13.47 -10.18 -4.53
N ILE A 375 -13.77 -11.10 -3.60
CA ILE A 375 -13.57 -12.55 -3.77
C ILE A 375 -14.87 -13.34 -3.93
N GLU A 376 -15.98 -12.67 -4.23
CA GLU A 376 -17.27 -13.27 -4.56
C GLU A 376 -17.19 -14.14 -5.84
N ASP A 377 -18.29 -14.81 -6.17
CA ASP A 377 -18.39 -15.55 -7.42
C ASP A 377 -18.39 -14.59 -8.61
N ALA A 378 -17.46 -14.79 -9.55
CA ALA A 378 -17.26 -13.87 -10.68
C ALA A 378 -18.52 -13.65 -11.52
N ALA A 379 -19.37 -14.67 -11.65
CA ALA A 379 -20.63 -14.57 -12.38
C ALA A 379 -21.61 -13.59 -11.72
N ASP A 380 -21.65 -13.54 -10.38
CA ASP A 380 -22.52 -12.61 -9.65
C ASP A 380 -21.99 -11.18 -9.77
N LEU A 381 -20.67 -10.99 -9.75
CA LEU A 381 -20.04 -9.68 -9.95
C LEU A 381 -20.30 -9.12 -11.35
N VAL A 382 -20.16 -9.95 -12.38
CA VAL A 382 -20.46 -9.54 -13.76
C VAL A 382 -21.96 -9.30 -13.95
N GLY A 383 -22.82 -10.17 -13.40
CA GLY A 383 -24.27 -10.01 -13.49
C GLY A 383 -24.79 -8.74 -12.77
N ASP A 384 -24.18 -8.38 -11.65
CA ASP A 384 -24.49 -7.13 -10.94
C ASP A 384 -24.12 -5.89 -11.76
N LEU A 385 -22.94 -5.90 -12.41
CA LEU A 385 -22.55 -4.81 -13.29
C LEU A 385 -23.41 -4.74 -14.56
N GLU A 386 -23.80 -5.90 -15.13
CA GLU A 386 -24.70 -5.97 -16.28
C GLU A 386 -26.06 -5.33 -15.98
N GLN A 387 -26.69 -5.68 -14.84
CA GLN A 387 -27.98 -5.07 -14.46
C GLN A 387 -27.85 -3.59 -14.11
N ALA A 388 -26.74 -3.18 -13.48
CA ALA A 388 -26.54 -1.79 -13.08
C ALA A 388 -26.28 -0.86 -14.28
N LEU A 389 -25.71 -1.39 -15.37
CA LEU A 389 -25.45 -0.66 -16.62
C LEU A 389 -26.62 -0.64 -17.62
N ALA A 390 -27.69 -1.41 -17.35
CA ALA A 390 -28.85 -1.55 -18.24
C ALA A 390 -29.74 -0.31 -18.35
#